data_AF-A0A7C6KPG5-F1
#
_entry.id   AF-A0A7C6KPG5-F1
#
_cell.length_a   1.000
_cell.length_b   1.000
_cell.length_c   1.000
_cell.angle_alpha   90.00
_cell.angle_beta   90.00
_cell.angle_gamma   90.00
#
_symmetry.space_group_name_H-M   'P 1'
#
loop_
_entity.id
_entity.type
_entity.pdbx_description
1 polymer ?
#
loop_
_entity_poly.entity_id
_entity_poly.type
_entity_poly.pdbx_seq_one_letter_code
_entity_poly.pdbx_strand_id
1 'polypeptide(L)'
;MSGAAGAVARVVIPATCANLGPGFDALGMAIGIYNEVEMVEVETEEIKGALSIQVFGEGEASLPRDESNLVYRAAKTACEAAGREMPPVRLTLVNRIPLSRGLGSSSAAIVGGLLAANAILGQPLSLEDVFELAVRLEGHPDNVAPAIFGGVVASLTGGSGPRHVGISLPPVLEVGVNIVVCVPSFHVSTGHARSILPEAVSFSDAVFNVGRVAFLVAALSQGRCDLLAEAMSDRLHQPYRVTLVPGLDDVIKDAVASGAAGAALSGSGPSVVALVGGDASRASMTAEVMRRAFGRHGIEARSYITKISPAGARVIQQSELGDVAVASRRLVAEGLGLVVVKDGRVISASRESGIRPLLNAVMQFDGELEGAAVADKIMGRASALLCIEAGVRAVYAPVMAHGAAGELARRGIDFTAGMIVPRILNHAGNDSCPFEKLTMDITDPGEAFCAIRAFALGEV
;
A
#
# COMPACT_ATOMS: atom_id res chain seq x y z
N MET A 1 -1.87 -33.65 -7.16
CA MET A 1 -2.53 -33.21 -8.40
C MET A 1 -2.17 -31.76 -8.59
N SER A 2 -1.40 -31.44 -9.63
CA SER A 2 -1.00 -30.06 -9.94
C SER A 2 -2.15 -29.39 -10.70
N GLY A 3 -2.99 -28.66 -9.98
CA GLY A 3 -3.92 -27.72 -10.61
C GLY A 3 -3.10 -26.72 -11.41
N ALA A 4 -3.48 -26.49 -12.67
CA ALA A 4 -2.92 -25.38 -13.43
C ALA A 4 -3.32 -24.10 -12.68
N ALA A 5 -2.35 -23.31 -12.23
CA ALA A 5 -2.66 -22.03 -11.59
C ALA A 5 -3.42 -21.15 -12.59
N GLY A 6 -4.62 -20.69 -12.22
CA GLY A 6 -5.40 -19.72 -12.99
C GLY A 6 -4.65 -18.39 -13.17
N ALA A 7 -5.25 -17.44 -13.89
CA ALA A 7 -4.64 -16.14 -14.10
C ALA A 7 -4.30 -15.44 -12.76
N VAL A 8 -3.12 -14.83 -12.68
CA VAL A 8 -2.66 -14.10 -11.49
C VAL A 8 -2.35 -12.66 -11.87
N ALA A 9 -2.85 -11.72 -11.07
CA ALA A 9 -2.50 -10.32 -11.15
C ALA A 9 -2.07 -9.79 -9.78
N ARG A 10 -0.94 -9.08 -9.74
CA ARG A 10 -0.50 -8.32 -8.56
C ARG A 10 -0.46 -6.84 -8.93
N VAL A 11 -1.13 -6.02 -8.13
CA VAL A 11 -1.24 -4.58 -8.36
C VAL A 11 -0.67 -3.86 -7.16
N VAL A 12 0.19 -2.87 -7.41
CA VAL A 12 0.72 -1.95 -6.38
C VAL A 12 0.09 -0.59 -6.59
N ILE A 13 -0.49 0.00 -5.54
CA ILE A 13 -1.29 1.23 -5.61
C ILE A 13 -0.79 2.23 -4.58
N PRO A 14 -0.40 3.46 -4.98
CA PRO A 14 0.03 4.49 -4.04
C PRO A 14 -1.14 5.06 -3.23
N ALA A 15 -0.83 5.55 -2.03
CA ALA A 15 -1.67 6.47 -1.28
C ALA A 15 -1.76 7.81 -1.99
N THR A 16 -2.80 8.56 -1.64
CA THR A 16 -3.02 9.88 -2.24
C THR A 16 -3.39 10.92 -1.20
N CYS A 17 -2.87 12.12 -1.37
CA CYS A 17 -3.30 13.31 -0.65
C CYS A 17 -4.13 14.18 -1.59
N ALA A 18 -5.41 14.34 -1.28
CA ALA A 18 -6.32 15.19 -2.05
C ALA A 18 -6.42 16.62 -1.51
N ASN A 19 -7.04 17.49 -2.29
CA ASN A 19 -7.32 18.91 -2.08
C ASN A 19 -6.07 19.81 -2.07
N LEU A 20 -5.01 19.41 -1.37
CA LEU A 20 -3.74 20.16 -1.27
C LEU A 20 -3.96 21.63 -0.88
N GLY A 21 -4.94 21.88 0.00
CA GLY A 21 -5.42 23.22 0.32
C GLY A 21 -6.64 23.58 -0.53
N PRO A 22 -6.58 24.58 -1.42
CA PRO A 22 -7.75 25.12 -2.12
C PRO A 22 -8.30 24.20 -3.23
N GLY A 23 -7.60 23.15 -3.63
CA GLY A 23 -7.96 22.28 -4.75
C GLY A 23 -9.09 21.29 -4.44
N PHE A 24 -10.10 21.72 -3.70
CA PHE A 24 -11.20 20.88 -3.23
C PHE A 24 -11.87 20.08 -4.36
N ASP A 25 -11.89 18.75 -4.25
CA ASP A 25 -12.40 17.79 -5.24
C ASP A 25 -11.74 17.89 -6.65
N ALA A 26 -10.63 18.65 -6.78
CA ALA A 26 -10.02 18.98 -8.07
C ALA A 26 -8.52 18.68 -8.17
N LEU A 27 -7.78 18.64 -7.05
CA LEU A 27 -6.35 18.35 -7.03
C LEU A 27 -6.05 17.16 -6.12
N GLY A 28 -5.12 16.32 -6.53
CA GLY A 28 -4.53 15.34 -5.64
C GLY A 28 -3.12 14.92 -6.04
N MET A 29 -2.45 14.24 -5.13
CA MET A 29 -1.05 13.87 -5.26
C MET A 29 -0.82 12.44 -4.78
N ALA A 30 -0.17 11.62 -5.60
CA ALA A 30 0.26 10.29 -5.22
C ALA A 30 1.52 10.37 -4.35
N ILE A 31 1.56 9.57 -3.29
CA ILE A 31 2.67 9.55 -2.34
C ILE A 31 3.19 8.12 -2.13
N GLY A 32 4.45 7.99 -1.76
CA GLY A 32 5.13 6.69 -1.64
C GLY A 32 4.76 5.89 -0.38
N ILE A 33 3.47 5.57 -0.21
CA ILE A 33 2.93 4.57 0.73
C ILE A 33 2.03 3.68 -0.13
N TYR A 34 2.21 2.37 -0.11
CA TYR A 34 1.55 1.51 -1.10
C TYR A 34 0.72 0.39 -0.47
N ASN A 35 -0.48 0.21 -1.01
CA ASN A 35 -1.24 -1.02 -0.86
C ASN A 35 -0.90 -1.98 -2.00
N GLU A 36 -1.11 -3.27 -1.75
CA GLU A 36 -0.96 -4.30 -2.75
C GLU A 36 -2.19 -5.20 -2.79
N VAL A 37 -2.60 -5.55 -4.00
CA VAL A 37 -3.70 -6.47 -4.28
C VAL A 37 -3.16 -7.57 -5.16
N GLU A 38 -3.11 -8.79 -4.63
CA GLU A 38 -2.91 -10.00 -5.42
C GLU A 38 -4.26 -10.69 -5.62
N MET A 39 -4.58 -10.98 -6.88
CA MET A 39 -5.79 -11.70 -7.28
C MET A 39 -5.37 -12.92 -8.08
N VAL A 40 -5.83 -14.09 -7.64
CA VAL A 40 -5.58 -15.37 -8.28
C VAL A 40 -6.93 -15.97 -8.64
N GLU A 41 -7.15 -16.23 -9.93
CA GLU A 41 -8.24 -17.07 -10.39
C GLU A 41 -7.99 -18.52 -9.95
N VAL A 42 -9.02 -19.15 -9.39
CA VAL A 42 -8.94 -20.51 -8.86
C VAL A 42 -10.08 -21.36 -9.39
N GLU A 43 -9.87 -22.67 -9.44
CA GLU A 43 -10.94 -23.62 -9.73
C GLU A 43 -11.89 -23.72 -8.51
N THR A 44 -13.19 -23.90 -8.76
CA THR A 44 -14.23 -23.98 -7.72
C THR A 44 -13.99 -25.11 -6.71
N GLU A 45 -13.29 -26.17 -7.09
CA GLU A 45 -12.96 -27.30 -6.19
C GLU A 45 -11.86 -26.96 -5.18
N GLU A 46 -11.06 -25.91 -5.40
CA GLU A 46 -9.92 -25.54 -4.54
C GLU A 46 -10.31 -24.68 -3.32
N ILE A 47 -11.49 -24.07 -3.33
CA ILE A 47 -11.98 -23.20 -2.26
C ILE A 47 -13.42 -23.56 -1.86
N LYS A 48 -13.74 -23.47 -0.57
CA LYS A 48 -15.12 -23.62 -0.08
C LYS A 48 -15.93 -22.36 -0.41
N GLY A 49 -16.34 -22.22 -1.67
CA GLY A 49 -17.09 -21.06 -2.20
C GLY A 49 -16.38 -20.40 -3.39
N ALA A 50 -16.88 -19.29 -3.90
CA ALA A 50 -16.27 -18.57 -5.03
C ALA A 50 -15.24 -17.50 -4.61
N LEU A 51 -15.05 -17.27 -3.31
CA LEU A 51 -14.24 -16.15 -2.81
C LEU A 51 -13.48 -16.52 -1.54
N SER A 52 -12.18 -16.24 -1.53
CA SER A 52 -11.34 -16.27 -0.33
C SER A 52 -10.57 -14.96 -0.22
N ILE A 53 -10.69 -14.23 0.90
CA ILE A 53 -10.00 -12.96 1.11
C ILE A 53 -9.09 -13.06 2.33
N GLN A 54 -7.85 -12.62 2.14
CA GLN A 54 -6.88 -12.42 3.21
C GLN A 54 -6.42 -10.99 3.25
N VAL A 55 -6.32 -10.45 4.47
CA VAL A 55 -6.01 -9.05 4.72
C VAL A 55 -4.87 -9.00 5.72
N PHE A 56 -3.82 -8.26 5.39
CA PHE A 56 -2.66 -8.02 6.23
C PHE A 56 -2.43 -6.52 6.40
N GLY A 57 -2.00 -6.12 7.60
CA GLY A 57 -1.72 -4.71 7.92
C GLY A 57 -2.99 -3.91 8.25
N GLU A 58 -3.13 -2.74 7.65
CA GLU A 58 -4.23 -1.82 7.92
C GLU A 58 -5.59 -2.46 7.60
N GLY A 59 -6.45 -2.58 8.62
CA GLY A 59 -7.77 -3.19 8.50
C GLY A 59 -7.81 -4.72 8.63
N GLU A 60 -6.71 -5.39 9.00
CA GLU A 60 -6.69 -6.85 9.17
C GLU A 60 -7.81 -7.36 10.11
N ALA A 61 -8.09 -6.64 11.20
CA ALA A 61 -9.13 -7.02 12.16
C ALA A 61 -10.55 -6.57 11.76
N SER A 62 -10.72 -5.63 10.82
CA SER A 62 -11.99 -4.93 10.60
C SER A 62 -12.55 -5.00 9.19
N LEU A 63 -11.71 -5.27 8.17
CA LEU A 63 -12.18 -5.34 6.79
C LEU A 63 -12.95 -6.65 6.52
N PRO A 64 -14.07 -6.58 5.78
CA PRO A 64 -14.84 -7.77 5.41
C PRO A 64 -14.02 -8.76 4.59
N ARG A 65 -14.30 -10.05 4.79
CA ARG A 65 -13.70 -11.16 4.03
C ARG A 65 -14.70 -11.87 3.12
N ASP A 66 -15.79 -11.18 2.81
CA ASP A 66 -16.90 -11.63 1.96
C ASP A 66 -17.08 -10.66 0.78
N GLU A 67 -18.18 -10.83 0.02
CA GLU A 67 -18.48 -10.03 -1.16
C GLU A 67 -18.70 -8.52 -0.87
N SER A 68 -18.86 -8.11 0.38
CA SER A 68 -18.96 -6.70 0.75
C SER A 68 -17.60 -5.97 0.73
N ASN A 69 -16.49 -6.71 0.68
CA ASN A 69 -15.15 -6.14 0.58
C ASN A 69 -15.03 -5.22 -0.66
N LEU A 70 -14.51 -4.00 -0.45
CA LEU A 70 -14.45 -2.98 -1.50
C LEU A 70 -13.59 -3.38 -2.70
N VAL A 71 -12.48 -4.09 -2.47
CA VAL A 71 -11.61 -4.60 -3.56
C VAL A 71 -12.37 -5.60 -4.42
N TYR A 72 -13.12 -6.51 -3.79
CA TYR A 72 -13.93 -7.50 -4.51
C TYR A 72 -15.09 -6.85 -5.27
N ARG A 73 -15.81 -5.89 -4.67
CA ARG A 73 -16.88 -5.16 -5.37
C ARG A 73 -16.36 -4.38 -6.58
N ALA A 74 -15.19 -3.76 -6.44
CA ALA A 74 -14.53 -3.07 -7.55
C ALA A 74 -14.10 -4.07 -8.65
N ALA A 75 -13.52 -5.21 -8.28
CA ALA A 75 -13.19 -6.29 -9.22
C ALA A 75 -14.42 -6.78 -10.00
N LYS A 76 -15.52 -7.07 -9.31
CA LYS A 76 -16.79 -7.47 -9.92
C LYS A 76 -17.31 -6.41 -10.90
N THR A 77 -17.20 -5.13 -10.53
CA THR A 77 -17.58 -4.00 -11.42
C THR A 77 -16.77 -3.98 -12.72
N ALA A 78 -15.46 -4.28 -12.66
CA ALA A 78 -14.63 -4.40 -13.87
C ALA A 78 -15.04 -5.59 -14.74
N CYS A 79 -15.34 -6.75 -14.14
CA CYS A 79 -15.83 -7.92 -14.87
C CYS A 79 -17.15 -7.61 -15.59
N GLU A 80 -18.11 -7.01 -14.89
CA GLU A 80 -19.39 -6.59 -15.45
C GLU A 80 -19.22 -5.61 -16.61
N ALA A 81 -18.34 -4.61 -16.46
CA ALA A 81 -18.02 -3.66 -17.53
C ALA A 81 -17.36 -4.32 -18.75
N ALA A 82 -16.59 -5.39 -18.54
CA ALA A 82 -16.00 -6.20 -19.61
C ALA A 82 -16.96 -7.24 -20.21
N GLY A 83 -18.22 -7.32 -19.73
CA GLY A 83 -19.18 -8.33 -20.17
C GLY A 83 -18.76 -9.75 -19.79
N ARG A 84 -18.18 -9.92 -18.59
CA ARG A 84 -17.72 -11.19 -18.03
C ARG A 84 -18.30 -11.37 -16.63
N GLU A 85 -18.51 -12.62 -16.24
CA GLU A 85 -18.82 -12.95 -14.85
C GLU A 85 -17.52 -12.96 -14.02
N MET A 86 -17.64 -12.66 -12.72
CA MET A 86 -16.50 -12.74 -11.80
C MET A 86 -16.16 -14.22 -11.58
N PRO A 87 -14.95 -14.69 -11.94
CA PRO A 87 -14.55 -16.07 -11.68
C PRO A 87 -14.33 -16.28 -10.18
N PRO A 88 -14.25 -17.54 -9.71
CA PRO A 88 -13.80 -17.81 -8.37
C PRO A 88 -12.39 -17.27 -8.15
N VAL A 89 -12.19 -16.50 -7.06
CA VAL A 89 -10.90 -15.85 -6.81
C VAL A 89 -10.43 -15.98 -5.37
N ARG A 90 -9.11 -16.00 -5.22
CA ARG A 90 -8.41 -15.71 -3.98
C ARG A 90 -7.84 -14.29 -4.05
N LEU A 91 -8.11 -13.49 -3.03
CA LEU A 91 -7.57 -12.16 -2.85
C LEU A 91 -6.62 -12.13 -1.65
N THR A 92 -5.42 -11.59 -1.87
CA THR A 92 -4.47 -11.25 -0.81
C THR A 92 -4.22 -9.75 -0.83
N LEU A 93 -4.63 -9.10 0.24
CA LEU A 93 -4.58 -7.64 0.39
C LEU A 93 -3.51 -7.28 1.43
N VAL A 94 -2.46 -6.58 1.01
CA VAL A 94 -1.43 -6.04 1.91
C VAL A 94 -1.63 -4.55 2.00
N ASN A 95 -2.24 -4.11 3.10
CA ASN A 95 -2.63 -2.72 3.28
C ASN A 95 -1.63 -1.98 4.18
N ARG A 96 -0.99 -0.94 3.64
CA ARG A 96 -0.08 -0.04 4.39
C ARG A 96 -0.61 1.39 4.49
N ILE A 97 -1.62 1.71 3.69
CA ILE A 97 -2.26 3.03 3.69
C ILE A 97 -3.22 3.12 4.88
N PRO A 98 -3.06 4.12 5.78
CA PRO A 98 -3.94 4.29 6.94
C PRO A 98 -5.43 4.41 6.58
N LEU A 99 -6.26 3.53 7.15
CA LEU A 99 -7.70 3.51 6.86
C LEU A 99 -8.43 4.73 7.43
N SER A 100 -9.29 5.34 6.61
CA SER A 100 -10.14 6.47 7.02
C SER A 100 -9.36 7.64 7.63
N ARG A 101 -8.18 7.91 7.07
CA ARG A 101 -7.30 9.02 7.49
C ARG A 101 -7.06 10.12 6.46
N GLY A 102 -7.81 10.13 5.36
CA GLY A 102 -7.61 11.12 4.29
C GLY A 102 -6.40 10.86 3.39
N LEU A 103 -5.96 9.60 3.28
CA LEU A 103 -4.82 9.17 2.46
C LEU A 103 -5.22 8.28 1.27
N GLY A 104 -6.46 8.42 0.79
CA GLY A 104 -6.92 7.71 -0.40
C GLY A 104 -7.05 6.19 -0.27
N SER A 105 -7.20 5.64 0.95
CA SER A 105 -7.28 4.18 1.13
C SER A 105 -8.47 3.53 0.41
N SER A 106 -9.62 4.23 0.28
CA SER A 106 -10.80 3.74 -0.44
C SER A 106 -10.53 3.71 -1.95
N SER A 107 -10.12 4.85 -2.51
CA SER A 107 -9.63 4.97 -3.88
C SER A 107 -8.58 3.91 -4.23
N ALA A 108 -7.59 3.67 -3.36
CA ALA A 108 -6.56 2.66 -3.60
C ALA A 108 -7.12 1.24 -3.67
N ALA A 109 -8.09 0.90 -2.82
CA ALA A 109 -8.78 -0.40 -2.85
C ALA A 109 -9.64 -0.56 -4.12
N ILE A 110 -10.35 0.49 -4.54
CA ILE A 110 -11.16 0.50 -5.77
C ILE A 110 -10.26 0.30 -6.99
N VAL A 111 -9.22 1.13 -7.13
CA VAL A 111 -8.26 1.06 -8.25
C VAL A 111 -7.56 -0.30 -8.28
N GLY A 112 -7.15 -0.83 -7.12
CA GLY A 112 -6.53 -2.15 -7.01
C GLY A 112 -7.45 -3.28 -7.49
N GLY A 113 -8.72 -3.27 -7.07
CA GLY A 113 -9.71 -4.27 -7.50
C GLY A 113 -10.01 -4.21 -9.00
N LEU A 114 -10.22 -3.01 -9.54
CA LEU A 114 -10.48 -2.80 -10.97
C LEU A 114 -9.31 -3.25 -11.83
N LEU A 115 -8.07 -2.85 -11.48
CA LEU A 115 -6.88 -3.22 -12.25
C LEU A 115 -6.54 -4.70 -12.14
N ALA A 116 -6.71 -5.31 -10.97
CA ALA A 116 -6.45 -6.73 -10.78
C ALA A 116 -7.42 -7.58 -11.61
N ALA A 117 -8.72 -7.26 -11.56
CA ALA A 117 -9.72 -7.91 -12.40
C ALA A 117 -9.47 -7.70 -13.89
N ASN A 118 -9.20 -6.47 -14.31
CA ASN A 118 -8.90 -6.16 -15.70
C ASN A 118 -7.67 -6.96 -16.19
N ALA A 119 -6.64 -7.11 -15.35
CA ALA A 119 -5.44 -7.87 -15.69
C ALA A 119 -5.71 -9.38 -15.85
N ILE A 120 -6.45 -10.02 -14.94
CA ILE A 120 -6.78 -11.45 -15.08
C ILE A 120 -7.66 -11.73 -16.31
N LEU A 121 -8.48 -10.75 -16.74
CA LEU A 121 -9.31 -10.84 -17.94
C LEU A 121 -8.56 -10.58 -19.26
N GLY A 122 -7.24 -10.33 -19.21
CA GLY A 122 -6.46 -10.01 -20.41
C GLY A 122 -6.56 -8.55 -20.88
N GLN A 123 -6.83 -7.63 -19.95
CA GLN A 123 -6.86 -6.18 -20.14
C GLN A 123 -7.90 -5.67 -21.18
N PRO A 124 -9.18 -6.09 -21.12
CA PRO A 124 -10.20 -5.60 -22.05
C PRO A 124 -10.59 -4.12 -21.83
N LEU A 125 -10.35 -3.55 -20.65
CA LEU A 125 -10.67 -2.15 -20.32
C LEU A 125 -9.42 -1.28 -20.46
N SER A 126 -9.57 -0.10 -21.07
CA SER A 126 -8.52 0.92 -21.09
C SER A 126 -8.32 1.55 -19.71
N LEU A 127 -7.21 2.26 -19.51
CA LEU A 127 -6.95 2.95 -18.25
C LEU A 127 -7.96 4.09 -17.99
N GLU A 128 -8.50 4.69 -19.05
CA GLU A 128 -9.57 5.69 -18.96
C GLU A 128 -10.91 5.05 -18.56
N ASP A 129 -11.24 3.86 -19.07
CA ASP A 129 -12.42 3.11 -18.62
C ASP A 129 -12.30 2.78 -17.13
N VAL A 130 -11.14 2.31 -16.69
CA VAL A 130 -10.85 2.05 -15.26
C VAL A 130 -11.01 3.33 -14.43
N PHE A 131 -10.52 4.47 -14.92
CA PHE A 131 -10.68 5.76 -14.25
C PHE A 131 -12.16 6.13 -14.11
N GLU A 132 -12.96 6.01 -15.16
CA GLU A 132 -14.40 6.30 -15.11
C GLU A 132 -15.14 5.40 -14.10
N LEU A 133 -14.86 4.10 -14.13
CA LEU A 133 -15.43 3.14 -13.17
C LEU A 133 -15.05 3.50 -11.73
N ALA A 134 -13.78 3.84 -11.50
CA ALA A 134 -13.26 4.17 -10.18
C ALA A 134 -13.89 5.46 -9.62
N VAL A 135 -14.01 6.51 -10.44
CA VAL A 135 -14.66 7.76 -10.03
C VAL A 135 -16.14 7.52 -9.72
N ARG A 136 -16.83 6.67 -10.49
CA ARG A 136 -18.24 6.32 -10.21
C ARG A 136 -18.42 5.60 -8.88
N LEU A 137 -17.47 4.74 -8.50
CA LEU A 137 -17.51 4.00 -7.23
C LEU A 137 -17.13 4.86 -6.03
N GLU A 138 -16.15 5.75 -6.16
CA GLU A 138 -15.69 6.63 -5.09
C GLU A 138 -16.59 7.88 -4.92
N GLY A 139 -17.08 8.43 -6.03
CA GLY A 139 -17.91 9.64 -6.09
C GLY A 139 -17.12 10.93 -6.33
N HIS A 140 -15.79 10.91 -6.31
CA HIS A 140 -14.93 12.07 -6.59
C HIS A 140 -13.58 11.65 -7.22
N PRO A 141 -12.98 12.50 -8.07
CA PRO A 141 -11.81 12.10 -8.87
C PRO A 141 -10.44 12.47 -8.28
N ASP A 142 -10.40 13.30 -7.25
CA ASP A 142 -9.19 13.89 -6.67
C ASP A 142 -8.20 12.87 -6.06
N ASN A 143 -8.68 11.76 -5.52
CA ASN A 143 -7.86 10.66 -5.01
C ASN A 143 -7.67 9.58 -6.08
N VAL A 144 -8.71 9.28 -6.85
CA VAL A 144 -8.68 8.26 -7.89
C VAL A 144 -7.66 8.60 -8.98
N ALA A 145 -7.65 9.84 -9.46
CA ALA A 145 -6.77 10.25 -10.55
C ALA A 145 -5.27 10.09 -10.20
N PRO A 146 -4.75 10.64 -9.09
CA PRO A 146 -3.36 10.37 -8.71
C PRO A 146 -3.11 8.89 -8.35
N ALA A 147 -4.09 8.16 -7.82
CA ALA A 147 -3.92 6.73 -7.55
C ALA A 147 -3.68 5.93 -8.84
N ILE A 148 -4.30 6.32 -9.96
CA ILE A 148 -4.13 5.66 -11.27
C ILE A 148 -2.92 6.20 -12.03
N PHE A 149 -2.76 7.52 -12.12
CA PHE A 149 -1.81 8.16 -13.03
C PHE A 149 -0.50 8.58 -12.37
N GLY A 150 -0.45 8.68 -11.04
CA GLY A 150 0.73 9.14 -10.30
C GLY A 150 0.93 10.65 -10.36
N GLY A 151 1.97 11.12 -9.68
CA GLY A 151 2.36 12.52 -9.62
C GLY A 151 1.31 13.39 -8.92
N VAL A 152 1.24 14.65 -9.36
CA VAL A 152 0.17 15.58 -8.97
C VAL A 152 -0.79 15.69 -10.15
N VAL A 153 -2.08 15.51 -9.89
CA VAL A 153 -3.11 15.44 -10.93
C VAL A 153 -4.21 16.44 -10.63
N ALA A 154 -4.59 17.20 -11.65
CA ALA A 154 -5.82 17.97 -11.65
C ALA A 154 -6.92 17.13 -12.31
N SER A 155 -8.09 17.06 -11.70
CA SER A 155 -9.21 16.27 -12.20
C SER A 155 -10.54 16.99 -11.98
N LEU A 156 -11.54 16.62 -12.78
CA LEU A 156 -12.89 17.16 -12.70
C LEU A 156 -13.90 16.13 -13.20
N THR A 157 -15.16 16.31 -12.79
CA THR A 157 -16.30 15.56 -13.35
C THR A 157 -17.17 16.53 -14.14
N GLY A 158 -17.30 16.30 -15.45
CA GLY A 158 -18.11 17.14 -16.35
C GLY A 158 -19.23 16.35 -17.03
N GLY A 159 -19.99 17.01 -17.91
CA GLY A 159 -21.09 16.38 -18.64
C GLY A 159 -20.69 15.22 -19.56
N SER A 160 -19.39 15.12 -19.91
CA SER A 160 -18.82 14.03 -20.70
C SER A 160 -18.09 12.97 -19.85
N GLY A 161 -18.34 12.93 -18.53
CA GLY A 161 -17.62 12.06 -17.60
C GLY A 161 -16.40 12.72 -16.94
N PRO A 162 -15.64 11.97 -16.14
CA PRO A 162 -14.47 12.46 -15.44
C PRO A 162 -13.30 12.71 -16.41
N ARG A 163 -12.50 13.73 -16.13
CA ARG A 163 -11.30 14.10 -16.89
C ARG A 163 -10.15 14.39 -15.93
N HIS A 164 -8.94 14.18 -16.40
CA HIS A 164 -7.72 14.41 -15.63
C HIS A 164 -6.63 15.03 -16.50
N VAL A 165 -5.66 15.67 -15.84
CA VAL A 165 -4.41 16.13 -16.42
C VAL A 165 -3.31 16.12 -15.37
N GLY A 166 -2.18 15.49 -15.69
CA GLY A 166 -0.99 15.51 -14.84
C GLY A 166 -0.33 16.88 -14.84
N ILE A 167 0.01 17.38 -13.65
CA ILE A 167 0.78 18.61 -13.46
C ILE A 167 2.26 18.24 -13.54
N SER A 168 2.94 18.72 -14.56
CA SER A 168 4.38 18.50 -14.73
C SER A 168 5.14 19.24 -13.63
N LEU A 169 5.88 18.49 -12.82
CA LEU A 169 6.73 19.05 -11.78
C LEU A 169 8.17 19.19 -12.30
N PRO A 170 8.85 20.33 -12.08
CA PRO A 170 10.27 20.42 -12.38
C PRO A 170 11.08 19.52 -11.43
N PRO A 171 12.31 19.10 -11.81
CA PRO A 171 13.13 18.18 -11.01
C PRO A 171 13.37 18.62 -9.56
N VAL A 172 13.41 19.93 -9.31
CA VAL A 172 13.54 20.50 -7.96
C VAL A 172 12.40 20.10 -7.03
N LEU A 173 11.18 19.94 -7.54
CA LEU A 173 10.04 19.46 -6.76
C LEU A 173 9.95 17.93 -6.79
N GLU A 174 10.14 17.33 -7.96
CA GLU A 174 9.99 15.89 -8.16
C GLU A 174 10.95 15.08 -7.28
N VAL A 175 12.19 15.55 -7.12
CA VAL A 175 13.22 14.88 -6.30
C VAL A 175 13.50 15.62 -5.00
N GLY A 176 13.48 16.96 -5.03
CA GLY A 176 13.94 17.81 -3.93
C GLY A 176 12.93 18.09 -2.82
N VAL A 177 11.69 17.58 -2.93
CA VAL A 177 10.66 17.74 -1.90
C VAL A 177 10.39 16.42 -1.19
N ASN A 178 10.31 16.47 0.13
CA ASN A 178 9.81 15.41 0.97
C ASN A 178 8.35 15.68 1.29
N ILE A 179 7.53 14.64 1.29
CA ILE A 179 6.14 14.70 1.73
C ILE A 179 6.08 14.17 3.15
N VAL A 180 5.76 15.05 4.08
CA VAL A 180 5.56 14.70 5.48
C VAL A 180 4.06 14.60 5.73
N VAL A 181 3.60 13.43 6.16
CA VAL A 181 2.19 13.19 6.50
C VAL A 181 2.10 12.90 7.99
N CYS A 182 1.35 13.71 8.74
CA CYS A 182 1.04 13.45 10.14
C CYS A 182 -0.37 12.89 10.28
N VAL A 183 -0.47 11.69 10.84
CA VAL A 183 -1.69 10.89 10.94
C VAL A 183 -2.07 10.77 12.43
N PRO A 184 -3.07 11.53 12.91
CA PRO A 184 -3.51 11.41 14.29
C PRO A 184 -4.25 10.09 14.53
N SER A 185 -4.38 9.65 15.79
CA SER A 185 -4.89 8.33 16.20
C SER A 185 -6.41 8.14 16.09
N PHE A 186 -7.19 9.19 15.78
CA PHE A 186 -8.64 9.12 15.51
C PHE A 186 -9.01 9.20 14.01
N HIS A 187 -10.18 8.70 13.63
CA HIS A 187 -10.66 8.68 12.24
C HIS A 187 -11.80 9.70 12.02
N VAL A 188 -11.92 10.18 10.77
CA VAL A 188 -13.03 11.02 10.32
C VAL A 188 -13.60 10.37 9.05
N SER A 189 -14.90 10.09 9.03
CA SER A 189 -15.53 9.52 7.84
C SER A 189 -15.71 10.58 6.75
N THR A 190 -15.53 10.19 5.48
CA THR A 190 -15.69 11.10 4.33
C THR A 190 -17.09 11.72 4.29
N GLY A 191 -18.12 10.93 4.61
CA GLY A 191 -19.50 11.41 4.67
C GLY A 191 -19.71 12.51 5.72
N HIS A 192 -19.18 12.33 6.95
CA HIS A 192 -19.27 13.36 7.99
C HIS A 192 -18.45 14.61 7.63
N ALA A 193 -17.26 14.43 7.06
CA ALA A 193 -16.45 15.56 6.61
C ALA A 193 -17.07 16.36 5.45
N ARG A 194 -17.99 15.75 4.69
CA ARG A 194 -18.79 16.44 3.66
C ARG A 194 -20.04 17.09 4.25
N SER A 195 -20.72 16.45 5.20
CA SER A 195 -21.98 16.96 5.76
C SER A 195 -21.87 18.25 6.56
N ILE A 196 -20.66 18.60 7.02
CA ILE A 196 -20.40 19.85 7.74
C ILE A 196 -20.10 21.06 6.83
N LEU A 197 -19.97 20.82 5.52
CA LEU A 197 -19.70 21.88 4.56
C LEU A 197 -20.99 22.66 4.27
N PRO A 198 -20.93 24.00 4.15
CA PRO A 198 -22.12 24.78 3.85
C PRO A 198 -22.60 24.54 2.42
N GLU A 199 -23.90 24.70 2.19
CA GLU A 199 -24.48 24.63 0.85
C GLU A 199 -24.05 25.80 -0.05
N ALA A 200 -23.70 26.95 0.54
CA ALA A 200 -23.26 28.14 -0.15
C ALA A 200 -22.09 28.82 0.58
N VAL A 201 -21.17 29.37 -0.20
CA VAL A 201 -20.04 30.19 0.28
C VAL A 201 -20.19 31.63 -0.20
N SER A 202 -19.52 32.56 0.46
CA SER A 202 -19.51 33.95 0.01
C SER A 202 -18.81 34.07 -1.35
N PHE A 203 -19.23 35.05 -2.17
CA PHE A 203 -18.54 35.34 -3.42
C PHE A 203 -17.04 35.66 -3.19
N SER A 204 -16.72 36.33 -2.08
CA SER A 204 -15.33 36.63 -1.70
C SER A 204 -14.51 35.37 -1.45
N ASP A 205 -15.08 34.35 -0.81
CA ASP A 205 -14.36 33.11 -0.53
C ASP A 205 -14.22 32.25 -1.79
N ALA A 206 -15.22 32.26 -2.66
CA ALA A 206 -15.13 31.63 -3.98
C ALA A 206 -14.00 32.27 -4.82
N VAL A 207 -13.94 33.60 -4.91
CA VAL A 207 -12.86 34.32 -5.62
C VAL A 207 -11.50 34.04 -4.99
N PHE A 208 -11.41 34.07 -3.66
CA PHE A 208 -10.18 33.72 -2.95
C PHE A 208 -9.70 32.33 -3.35
N ASN A 209 -10.58 31.33 -3.30
CA ASN A 209 -10.19 29.96 -3.54
C ASN A 209 -9.83 29.69 -5.01
N VAL A 210 -10.57 30.27 -5.96
CA VAL A 210 -10.21 30.20 -7.40
C VAL A 210 -8.82 30.78 -7.65
N GLY A 211 -8.52 31.94 -7.04
CA GLY A 211 -7.18 32.54 -7.11
C GLY A 211 -6.09 31.63 -6.54
N ARG A 212 -6.36 30.99 -5.39
CA ARG A 212 -5.42 30.07 -4.73
C ARG A 212 -5.17 28.81 -5.55
N VAL A 213 -6.18 28.20 -6.16
CA VAL A 213 -6.01 27.04 -7.05
C VAL A 213 -5.15 27.42 -8.27
N ALA A 214 -5.47 28.51 -8.96
CA ALA A 214 -4.70 28.95 -10.12
C ALA A 214 -3.23 29.22 -9.75
N PHE A 215 -3.01 29.85 -8.60
CA PHE A 215 -1.67 30.15 -8.08
C PHE A 215 -0.91 28.89 -7.68
N LEU A 216 -1.57 27.91 -7.05
CA LEU A 216 -0.98 26.64 -6.65
C LEU A 216 -0.51 25.82 -7.87
N VAL A 217 -1.36 25.70 -8.90
CA VAL A 217 -0.99 24.99 -10.14
C VAL A 217 0.21 25.66 -10.80
N ALA A 218 0.24 26.99 -10.88
CA ALA A 218 1.36 27.74 -11.43
C ALA A 218 2.64 27.57 -10.60
N ALA A 219 2.55 27.66 -9.27
CA ALA A 219 3.69 27.51 -8.38
C ALA A 219 4.31 26.10 -8.44
N LEU A 220 3.47 25.06 -8.46
CA LEU A 220 3.91 23.67 -8.64
C LEU A 220 4.58 23.48 -10.01
N SER A 221 3.95 23.95 -11.09
CA SER A 221 4.51 23.79 -12.44
C SER A 221 5.84 24.52 -12.65
N GLN A 222 6.10 25.58 -11.89
CA GLN A 222 7.32 26.40 -11.97
C GLN A 222 8.34 26.08 -10.88
N GLY A 223 8.05 25.15 -9.96
CA GLY A 223 8.99 24.80 -8.88
C GLY A 223 9.14 25.88 -7.80
N ARG A 224 8.16 26.78 -7.67
CA ARG A 224 8.17 27.92 -6.74
C ARG A 224 7.71 27.51 -5.35
N CYS A 225 8.54 26.74 -4.66
CA CYS A 225 8.30 26.30 -3.27
C CYS A 225 7.97 27.46 -2.33
N ASP A 226 8.59 28.62 -2.54
CA ASP A 226 8.42 29.83 -1.75
C ASP A 226 6.98 30.38 -1.78
N LEU A 227 6.19 30.00 -2.78
CA LEU A 227 4.80 30.43 -2.95
C LEU A 227 3.78 29.44 -2.37
N LEU A 228 4.19 28.22 -2.00
CA LEU A 228 3.25 27.14 -1.66
C LEU A 228 2.50 27.39 -0.35
N ALA A 229 3.09 28.06 0.64
CA ALA A 229 2.44 28.34 1.92
C ALA A 229 1.22 29.25 1.71
N GLU A 230 1.35 30.25 0.85
CA GLU A 230 0.23 31.10 0.46
C GLU A 230 -0.74 30.35 -0.45
N ALA A 231 -0.23 29.61 -1.44
CA ALA A 231 -1.04 28.92 -2.44
C ALA A 231 -1.92 27.81 -1.85
N MET A 232 -1.48 27.12 -0.80
CA MET A 232 -2.22 26.04 -0.13
C MET A 232 -3.26 26.55 0.90
N SER A 233 -3.48 27.86 0.98
CA SER A 233 -4.55 28.42 1.82
C SER A 233 -5.93 28.13 1.23
N ASP A 234 -6.87 27.71 2.07
CA ASP A 234 -8.23 27.31 1.68
C ASP A 234 -9.30 28.09 2.45
N ARG A 235 -10.44 28.34 1.78
CA ARG A 235 -11.64 28.88 2.42
C ARG A 235 -12.92 28.08 2.13
N LEU A 236 -12.83 26.96 1.42
CA LEU A 236 -14.00 26.18 1.06
C LEU A 236 -14.26 24.97 1.95
N HIS A 237 -13.24 24.37 2.58
CA HIS A 237 -13.44 23.15 3.36
C HIS A 237 -12.68 23.09 4.69
N GLN A 238 -11.43 23.54 4.76
CA GLN A 238 -10.62 23.49 5.97
C GLN A 238 -11.20 24.32 7.13
N PRO A 239 -11.69 25.56 6.93
CA PRO A 239 -12.27 26.34 8.02
C PRO A 239 -13.48 25.69 8.67
N TYR A 240 -14.21 24.86 7.93
CA TYR A 240 -15.35 24.10 8.44
C TYR A 240 -14.88 22.80 9.12
N ARG A 241 -13.89 22.12 8.51
CA ARG A 241 -13.33 20.84 8.98
C ARG A 241 -12.43 20.94 10.20
N VAL A 242 -11.97 22.13 10.58
CA VAL A 242 -11.22 22.36 11.83
C VAL A 242 -11.96 21.81 13.06
N THR A 243 -13.30 21.81 13.03
CA THR A 243 -14.15 21.27 14.11
C THR A 243 -14.05 19.75 14.26
N LEU A 244 -13.70 19.03 13.18
CA LEU A 244 -13.52 17.57 13.16
C LEU A 244 -12.08 17.16 13.49
N VAL A 245 -11.14 18.09 13.42
CA VAL A 245 -9.70 17.84 13.58
C VAL A 245 -9.13 18.81 14.60
N PRO A 246 -9.25 18.52 15.91
CA PRO A 246 -8.69 19.39 16.94
C PRO A 246 -7.19 19.59 16.73
N GLY A 247 -6.76 20.85 16.74
CA GLY A 247 -5.36 21.24 16.50
C GLY A 247 -4.96 21.37 15.03
N LEU A 248 -5.87 21.22 14.05
CA LEU A 248 -5.55 21.33 12.63
C LEU A 248 -4.77 22.62 12.28
N ASP A 249 -5.27 23.77 12.72
CA ASP A 249 -4.63 25.07 12.44
C ASP A 249 -3.24 25.16 13.06
N ASP A 250 -3.06 24.63 14.27
CA ASP A 250 -1.78 24.63 14.97
C ASP A 250 -0.78 23.73 14.25
N VAL A 251 -1.20 22.54 13.79
CA VAL A 251 -0.35 21.61 13.06
C VAL A 251 0.09 22.20 11.73
N ILE A 252 -0.81 22.87 10.99
CA ILE A 252 -0.47 23.53 9.72
C ILE A 252 0.49 24.70 9.96
N LYS A 253 0.21 25.58 10.93
CA LYS A 253 1.07 26.72 11.27
C LYS A 253 2.45 26.27 11.69
N ASP A 254 2.53 25.28 12.58
CA ASP A 254 3.78 24.76 13.10
C ASP A 254 4.60 24.06 12.00
N ALA A 255 3.95 23.34 11.07
CA ALA A 255 4.62 22.76 9.91
C ALA A 255 5.30 23.84 9.06
N VAL A 256 4.57 24.90 8.70
CA VAL A 256 5.12 26.02 7.90
C VAL A 256 6.22 26.76 8.68
N ALA A 257 6.03 27.01 9.98
CA ALA A 257 7.04 27.63 10.84
C ALA A 257 8.33 26.80 10.96
N SER A 258 8.25 25.47 10.83
CA SER A 258 9.41 24.57 10.78
C SER A 258 10.16 24.57 9.43
N GLY A 259 9.69 25.37 8.45
CA GLY A 259 10.28 25.47 7.13
C GLY A 259 9.65 24.57 6.07
N ALA A 260 8.44 24.06 6.30
CA ALA A 260 7.65 23.44 5.22
C ALA A 260 7.29 24.51 4.18
N ALA A 261 7.42 24.17 2.90
CA ALA A 261 7.03 25.02 1.78
C ALA A 261 5.52 25.30 1.78
N GLY A 262 4.71 24.35 2.24
CA GLY A 262 3.27 24.51 2.47
C GLY A 262 2.70 23.30 3.20
N ALA A 263 1.53 23.48 3.82
CA ALA A 263 0.83 22.41 4.54
C ALA A 263 -0.69 22.58 4.43
N ALA A 264 -1.41 21.47 4.44
CA ALA A 264 -2.87 21.43 4.33
C ALA A 264 -3.45 20.15 4.93
N LEU A 265 -4.76 20.16 5.17
CA LEU A 265 -5.52 18.94 5.45
C LEU A 265 -5.44 18.01 4.24
N SER A 266 -5.12 16.73 4.46
CA SER A 266 -5.10 15.72 3.40
C SER A 266 -6.51 15.18 3.17
N GLY A 267 -7.10 15.48 2.00
CA GLY A 267 -8.45 15.04 1.65
C GLY A 267 -9.49 15.50 2.67
N SER A 268 -10.26 14.55 3.22
CA SER A 268 -11.25 14.78 4.28
C SER A 268 -10.67 14.86 5.70
N GLY A 269 -9.36 14.62 5.86
CA GLY A 269 -8.73 14.49 7.16
C GLY A 269 -8.87 13.10 7.80
N PRO A 270 -8.34 12.94 9.03
CA PRO A 270 -7.73 13.96 9.87
C PRO A 270 -6.23 14.15 9.65
N SER A 271 -5.62 13.48 8.67
CA SER A 271 -4.19 13.66 8.39
C SER A 271 -3.89 15.05 7.84
N VAL A 272 -2.72 15.56 8.20
CA VAL A 272 -2.16 16.81 7.64
C VAL A 272 -0.95 16.44 6.79
N VAL A 273 -0.88 17.00 5.58
CA VAL A 273 0.26 16.84 4.66
C VAL A 273 1.06 18.13 4.62
N ALA A 274 2.38 18.02 4.62
CA ALA A 274 3.32 19.13 4.48
C ALA A 274 4.36 18.81 3.39
N LEU A 275 4.58 19.78 2.50
CA LEU A 275 5.62 19.72 1.47
C LEU A 275 6.88 20.37 2.03
N VAL A 276 7.95 19.61 2.16
CA VAL A 276 9.19 20.06 2.79
C VAL A 276 10.34 19.99 1.80
N GLY A 277 10.79 21.15 1.31
CA GLY A 277 11.97 21.23 0.44
C GLY A 277 13.27 21.03 1.23
N GLY A 278 14.25 20.38 0.60
CA GLY A 278 15.57 20.16 1.17
C GLY A 278 15.82 18.73 1.64
N ASP A 279 16.71 18.57 2.62
CA ASP A 279 17.17 17.27 3.09
C ASP A 279 16.18 16.55 4.04
N ALA A 280 16.53 15.30 4.36
CA ALA A 280 15.75 14.46 5.26
C ALA A 280 15.69 14.99 6.70
N SER A 281 16.69 15.74 7.16
CA SER A 281 16.73 16.29 8.53
C SER A 281 15.60 17.29 8.74
N ARG A 282 15.38 18.18 7.76
CA ARG A 282 14.25 19.12 7.80
C ARG A 282 12.91 18.39 7.81
N ALA A 283 12.75 17.35 6.98
CA ALA A 283 11.53 16.55 6.97
C ALA A 283 11.27 15.86 8.33
N SER A 284 12.30 15.32 8.97
CA SER A 284 12.21 14.73 10.32
C SER A 284 11.83 15.76 11.39
N MET A 285 12.39 16.98 11.30
CA MET A 285 12.03 18.07 12.20
C MET A 285 10.56 18.47 12.03
N THR A 286 10.10 18.69 10.79
CA THR A 286 8.70 19.00 10.50
C THR A 286 7.77 17.89 11.01
N ALA A 287 8.13 16.62 10.81
CA ALA A 287 7.35 15.49 11.31
C ALA A 287 7.20 15.51 12.84
N GLU A 288 8.28 15.75 13.58
CA GLU A 288 8.24 15.87 15.04
C GLU A 288 7.40 17.06 15.51
N VAL A 289 7.56 18.21 14.85
CA VAL A 289 6.80 19.43 15.16
C VAL A 289 5.30 19.21 14.95
N MET A 290 4.90 18.57 13.85
CA MET A 290 3.49 18.24 13.59
C MET A 290 2.93 17.24 14.61
N ARG A 291 3.70 16.24 15.04
CA ARG A 291 3.28 15.31 16.12
C ARG A 291 3.10 16.03 17.45
N ARG A 292 4.03 16.90 17.82
CA ARG A 292 3.93 17.71 19.04
C ARG A 292 2.73 18.64 19.01
N ALA A 293 2.41 19.23 17.85
CA ALA A 293 1.24 20.07 17.68
C ALA A 293 -0.06 19.31 18.00
N PHE A 294 -0.25 18.10 17.46
CA PHE A 294 -1.36 17.24 17.89
C PHE A 294 -1.28 16.84 19.38
N GLY A 295 -0.08 16.57 19.89
CA GLY A 295 0.13 16.24 21.30
C GLY A 295 -0.31 17.34 22.27
N ARG A 296 -0.21 18.62 21.90
CA ARG A 296 -0.75 19.74 22.71
C ARG A 296 -2.27 19.70 22.85
N HIS A 297 -2.95 19.01 21.94
CA HIS A 297 -4.40 18.76 21.97
C HIS A 297 -4.74 17.38 22.53
N GLY A 298 -3.78 16.69 23.17
CA GLY A 298 -3.98 15.36 23.76
C GLY A 298 -4.16 14.24 22.71
N ILE A 299 -3.72 14.48 21.48
CA ILE A 299 -3.89 13.55 20.36
C ILE A 299 -2.54 12.90 20.04
N GLU A 300 -2.47 11.58 20.14
CA GLU A 300 -1.33 10.82 19.62
C GLU A 300 -1.36 10.83 18.09
N ALA A 301 -0.18 10.97 17.47
CA ALA A 301 -0.04 10.96 16.02
C ALA A 301 1.23 10.23 15.59
N ARG A 302 1.13 9.48 14.48
CA ARG A 302 2.28 8.92 13.77
C ARG A 302 2.57 9.77 12.53
N SER A 303 3.79 9.71 12.02
CA SER A 303 4.14 10.45 10.81
C SER A 303 4.87 9.58 9.80
N TYR A 304 4.65 9.88 8.53
CA TYR A 304 5.34 9.28 7.40
C TYR A 304 6.15 10.35 6.69
N ILE A 305 7.38 10.03 6.32
CA ILE A 305 8.20 10.84 5.42
C ILE A 305 8.34 10.04 4.15
N THR A 306 7.86 10.59 3.04
CA THR A 306 7.86 9.93 1.75
C THR A 306 8.18 10.94 0.65
N LYS A 307 8.03 10.52 -0.60
CA LYS A 307 8.16 11.33 -1.80
C LYS A 307 6.84 11.36 -2.55
N ILE A 308 6.74 12.30 -3.49
CA ILE A 308 5.72 12.23 -4.53
C ILE A 308 6.00 10.94 -5.32
N SER A 309 4.98 10.11 -5.50
CA SER A 309 5.10 8.93 -6.35
C SER A 309 4.86 9.36 -7.79
N PRO A 310 5.87 9.37 -8.68
CA PRO A 310 5.65 9.75 -10.08
C PRO A 310 4.81 8.71 -10.82
N ALA A 311 4.85 7.45 -10.37
CA ALA A 311 4.03 6.37 -10.89
C ALA A 311 2.72 6.26 -10.11
N GLY A 312 1.62 6.01 -10.82
CA GLY A 312 0.36 5.58 -10.25
C GLY A 312 0.32 4.07 -10.04
N ALA A 313 -0.90 3.52 -9.97
CA ALA A 313 -1.13 2.10 -9.83
C ALA A 313 -0.58 1.33 -11.03
N ARG A 314 0.08 0.21 -10.75
CA ARG A 314 0.66 -0.64 -11.79
C ARG A 314 0.40 -2.10 -11.51
N VAL A 315 0.10 -2.84 -12.58
CA VAL A 315 0.10 -4.30 -12.59
C VAL A 315 1.55 -4.75 -12.72
N ILE A 316 2.04 -5.49 -11.73
CA ILE A 316 3.41 -6.03 -11.73
C ILE A 316 3.47 -7.15 -12.75
N GLN A 317 4.32 -7.00 -13.76
CA GLN A 317 4.50 -8.05 -14.77
C GLN A 317 5.24 -9.26 -14.18
N GLN A 318 5.02 -10.47 -14.72
CA GLN A 318 5.78 -11.65 -14.30
C GLN A 318 7.29 -11.50 -14.53
N SER A 319 7.72 -10.68 -15.49
CA SER A 319 9.12 -10.30 -15.72
C SER A 319 9.69 -9.44 -14.58
N GLU A 320 8.86 -8.61 -13.94
CA GLU A 320 9.23 -7.75 -12.81
C GLU A 320 9.29 -8.51 -11.46
N LEU A 321 8.72 -9.72 -11.40
CA LEU A 321 8.95 -10.65 -10.28
C LEU A 321 10.41 -11.11 -10.20
N GLY A 322 11.23 -10.86 -11.23
CA GLY A 322 12.67 -11.05 -11.22
C GLY A 322 13.09 -12.41 -10.65
N ASP A 323 13.87 -12.37 -9.57
CA ASP A 323 14.40 -13.55 -8.87
C ASP A 323 13.31 -14.44 -8.28
N VAL A 324 12.16 -13.89 -7.87
CA VAL A 324 11.03 -14.66 -7.33
C VAL A 324 10.45 -15.57 -8.40
N ALA A 325 10.30 -15.08 -9.64
CA ALA A 325 9.80 -15.89 -10.75
C ALA A 325 10.79 -16.98 -11.17
N VAL A 326 12.10 -16.74 -11.05
CA VAL A 326 13.11 -17.78 -11.28
C VAL A 326 13.05 -18.82 -10.16
N ALA A 327 13.00 -18.38 -8.90
CA ALA A 327 12.96 -19.24 -7.73
C ALA A 327 11.70 -20.13 -7.73
N SER A 328 10.52 -19.54 -7.95
CA SER A 328 9.25 -20.27 -7.98
C SER A 328 9.16 -21.28 -9.12
N ARG A 329 9.58 -20.89 -10.34
CA ARG A 329 9.61 -21.81 -11.49
C ARG A 329 10.53 -22.99 -11.25
N ARG A 330 11.73 -22.77 -10.73
CA ARG A 330 12.64 -23.88 -10.41
C ARG A 330 12.11 -24.75 -9.28
N LEU A 331 11.52 -24.16 -8.25
CA LEU A 331 10.89 -24.91 -7.15
C LEU A 331 9.87 -25.91 -7.70
N VAL A 332 8.97 -25.44 -8.57
CA VAL A 332 7.88 -26.25 -9.14
C VAL A 332 8.39 -27.22 -10.22
N ALA A 333 9.11 -26.71 -11.23
CA ALA A 333 9.52 -27.49 -12.39
C ALA A 333 10.58 -28.54 -12.07
N GLU A 334 11.51 -28.25 -11.15
CA GLU A 334 12.56 -29.17 -10.77
C GLU A 334 12.19 -30.03 -9.54
N GLY A 335 11.05 -29.75 -8.89
CA GLY A 335 10.57 -30.45 -7.69
C GLY A 335 11.49 -30.26 -6.48
N LEU A 336 11.89 -29.01 -6.23
CA LEU A 336 12.78 -28.63 -5.12
C LEU A 336 11.98 -28.29 -3.86
N GLY A 337 12.62 -28.42 -2.71
CA GLY A 337 12.10 -27.98 -1.41
C GLY A 337 12.41 -26.51 -1.13
N LEU A 338 13.58 -26.04 -1.56
CA LEU A 338 14.05 -24.66 -1.40
C LEU A 338 14.82 -24.21 -2.65
N VAL A 339 14.64 -22.96 -3.06
CA VAL A 339 15.46 -22.27 -4.06
C VAL A 339 15.71 -20.84 -3.59
N VAL A 340 16.95 -20.40 -3.64
CA VAL A 340 17.39 -19.04 -3.35
C VAL A 340 17.99 -18.46 -4.61
N VAL A 341 17.51 -17.30 -5.05
CA VAL A 341 17.95 -16.63 -6.27
C VAL A 341 18.30 -15.18 -5.96
N LYS A 342 19.40 -14.69 -6.52
CA LYS A 342 19.80 -13.28 -6.49
C LYS A 342 20.38 -12.89 -7.84
N ASP A 343 19.93 -11.77 -8.39
CA ASP A 343 20.40 -11.22 -9.66
C ASP A 343 20.33 -12.24 -10.82
N GLY A 344 19.25 -13.02 -10.85
CA GLY A 344 18.98 -14.09 -11.80
C GLY A 344 19.77 -15.38 -11.58
N ARG A 345 20.65 -15.43 -10.57
CA ARG A 345 21.52 -16.59 -10.28
C ARG A 345 21.00 -17.36 -9.08
N VAL A 346 20.97 -18.69 -9.19
CA VAL A 346 20.63 -19.57 -8.07
C VAL A 346 21.82 -19.60 -7.11
N ILE A 347 21.66 -19.08 -5.90
CA ILE A 347 22.65 -19.13 -4.82
C ILE A 347 22.62 -20.53 -4.18
N SER A 348 21.43 -21.01 -3.86
CA SER A 348 21.22 -22.27 -3.17
C SER A 348 19.95 -22.95 -3.67
N ALA A 349 19.98 -24.28 -3.77
CA ALA A 349 18.83 -25.08 -4.13
C ALA A 349 18.91 -26.42 -3.40
N SER A 350 17.78 -26.88 -2.86
CA SER A 350 17.73 -28.14 -2.13
C SER A 350 16.43 -28.90 -2.41
N ARG A 351 16.53 -30.23 -2.44
CA ARG A 351 15.38 -31.16 -2.50
C ARG A 351 14.91 -31.60 -1.12
N GLU A 352 15.70 -31.31 -0.09
CA GLU A 352 15.35 -31.66 1.29
C GLU A 352 14.11 -30.90 1.75
N SER A 353 13.44 -31.45 2.76
CA SER A 353 12.22 -30.89 3.34
C SER A 353 12.48 -30.34 4.74
N GLY A 354 11.56 -29.49 5.21
CA GLY A 354 11.65 -28.86 6.52
C GLY A 354 12.51 -27.60 6.51
N ILE A 355 12.86 -27.11 7.69
CA ILE A 355 13.52 -25.80 7.86
C ILE A 355 15.03 -25.83 7.63
N ARG A 356 15.66 -27.01 7.72
CA ARG A 356 17.11 -27.18 7.67
C ARG A 356 17.76 -26.62 6.40
N PRO A 357 17.20 -26.82 5.19
CA PRO A 357 17.81 -26.26 3.98
C PRO A 357 17.91 -24.74 4.03
N LEU A 358 16.88 -24.08 4.56
CA LEU A 358 16.87 -22.62 4.68
C LEU A 358 17.83 -22.16 5.77
N LEU A 359 17.81 -22.80 6.94
CA LEU A 359 18.75 -22.51 8.02
C LEU A 359 20.22 -22.64 7.56
N ASN A 360 20.53 -23.74 6.87
CA ASN A 360 21.88 -23.96 6.32
C ASN A 360 22.24 -22.90 5.29
N ALA A 361 21.31 -22.49 4.42
CA ALA A 361 21.55 -21.41 3.47
C ALA A 361 21.86 -20.09 4.18
N VAL A 362 21.11 -19.73 5.22
CA VAL A 362 21.36 -18.52 6.03
C VAL A 362 22.71 -18.59 6.73
N MET A 363 23.07 -19.74 7.29
CA MET A 363 24.35 -19.93 7.97
C MET A 363 25.56 -19.94 7.02
N GLN A 364 25.39 -20.49 5.82
CA GLN A 364 26.48 -20.68 4.86
C GLN A 364 26.74 -19.44 4.00
N PHE A 365 25.68 -18.68 3.67
CA PHE A 365 25.71 -17.55 2.74
C PHE A 365 25.35 -16.23 3.43
N ASP A 366 25.80 -16.06 4.67
CA ASP A 366 25.53 -14.87 5.47
C ASP A 366 25.94 -13.57 4.73
N GLY A 367 25.06 -12.58 4.70
CA GLY A 367 25.17 -11.36 3.90
C GLY A 367 24.98 -11.52 2.38
N GLU A 368 25.30 -12.68 1.78
CA GLU A 368 25.05 -12.92 0.36
C GLU A 368 23.56 -13.03 0.03
N LEU A 369 22.74 -13.46 1.01
CA LEU A 369 21.28 -13.55 0.90
C LEU A 369 20.56 -12.21 0.95
N GLU A 370 21.23 -11.13 1.36
CA GLU A 370 20.61 -9.82 1.45
C GLU A 370 20.12 -9.37 0.06
N GLY A 371 18.86 -9.01 -0.05
CA GLY A 371 18.22 -8.64 -1.31
C GLY A 371 17.81 -9.81 -2.22
N ALA A 372 18.08 -11.06 -1.83
CA ALA A 372 17.71 -12.24 -2.60
C ALA A 372 16.19 -12.51 -2.58
N ALA A 373 15.74 -13.41 -3.46
CA ALA A 373 14.43 -14.04 -3.41
C ALA A 373 14.53 -15.49 -2.95
N VAL A 374 13.62 -15.91 -2.06
CA VAL A 374 13.55 -17.28 -1.54
C VAL A 374 12.23 -17.92 -1.95
N ALA A 375 12.29 -19.06 -2.64
CA ALA A 375 11.16 -19.94 -2.85
C ALA A 375 11.28 -21.17 -1.94
N ASP A 376 10.31 -21.40 -1.08
CA ASP A 376 10.27 -22.55 -0.17
C ASP A 376 8.94 -23.30 -0.33
N LYS A 377 8.97 -24.63 -0.24
CA LYS A 377 7.77 -25.44 -0.46
C LYS A 377 6.70 -25.18 0.61
N ILE A 378 7.11 -24.94 1.85
CA ILE A 378 6.23 -24.69 2.99
C ILE A 378 6.80 -23.58 3.87
N MET A 379 6.21 -22.39 3.82
CA MET A 379 6.66 -21.22 4.57
C MET A 379 5.89 -21.08 5.89
N GLY A 380 6.48 -21.57 6.98
CA GLY A 380 6.02 -21.32 8.35
C GLY A 380 6.61 -20.04 8.95
N ARG A 381 6.11 -19.60 10.12
CA ARG A 381 6.60 -18.38 10.79
C ARG A 381 8.10 -18.40 11.04
N ALA A 382 8.65 -19.55 11.45
CA ALA A 382 10.09 -19.72 11.65
C ALA A 382 10.91 -19.51 10.36
N SER A 383 10.49 -20.10 9.23
CA SER A 383 11.14 -19.88 7.93
C SER A 383 11.07 -18.41 7.51
N ALA A 384 9.94 -17.74 7.74
CA ALA A 384 9.81 -16.32 7.44
C ALA A 384 10.77 -15.46 8.27
N LEU A 385 10.93 -15.75 9.56
CA LEU A 385 11.88 -15.04 10.44
C LEU A 385 13.34 -15.26 9.99
N LEU A 386 13.70 -16.46 9.50
CA LEU A 386 15.01 -16.70 8.90
C LEU A 386 15.24 -15.86 7.64
N CYS A 387 14.23 -15.77 6.76
CA CYS A 387 14.32 -14.92 5.57
C CYS A 387 14.48 -13.43 5.95
N ILE A 388 13.74 -12.98 6.97
CA ILE A 388 13.82 -11.61 7.48
C ILE A 388 15.22 -11.32 8.04
N GLU A 389 15.76 -12.20 8.87
CA GLU A 389 17.10 -12.05 9.46
C GLU A 389 18.17 -12.00 8.37
N ALA A 390 18.02 -12.83 7.32
CA ALA A 390 18.94 -12.86 6.19
C ALA A 390 18.81 -11.68 5.21
N GLY A 391 17.91 -10.71 5.47
CA GLY A 391 17.71 -9.55 4.60
C GLY A 391 17.09 -9.89 3.24
N VAL A 392 16.38 -11.02 3.13
CA VAL A 392 15.72 -11.45 1.89
C VAL A 392 14.67 -10.41 1.48
N ARG A 393 14.67 -10.03 0.20
CA ARG A 393 13.74 -9.03 -0.34
C ARG A 393 12.34 -9.62 -0.60
N ALA A 394 12.28 -10.86 -1.04
CA ALA A 394 11.03 -11.46 -1.48
C ALA A 394 10.93 -12.97 -1.24
N VAL A 395 9.73 -13.46 -0.96
CA VAL A 395 9.47 -14.87 -0.64
C VAL A 395 8.35 -15.43 -1.53
N TYR A 396 8.51 -16.67 -2.00
CA TYR A 396 7.45 -17.45 -2.64
C TYR A 396 7.23 -18.76 -1.88
N ALA A 397 5.97 -19.14 -1.68
CA ALA A 397 5.67 -20.49 -1.19
C ALA A 397 4.34 -21.04 -1.72
N PRO A 398 4.29 -22.29 -2.21
CA PRO A 398 3.01 -22.93 -2.53
C PRO A 398 2.05 -22.98 -1.33
N VAL A 399 2.58 -23.22 -0.11
CA VAL A 399 1.81 -23.20 1.13
C VAL A 399 2.52 -22.28 2.13
N MET A 400 1.81 -21.30 2.67
CA MET A 400 2.32 -20.35 3.65
C MET A 400 1.40 -20.29 4.87
N ALA A 401 1.94 -20.18 6.09
CA ALA A 401 1.11 -19.93 7.26
C ALA A 401 0.70 -18.46 7.36
N HIS A 402 -0.48 -18.19 7.91
CA HIS A 402 -0.95 -16.84 8.20
C HIS A 402 0.06 -16.05 9.04
N GLY A 403 0.66 -16.71 10.03
CA GLY A 403 1.72 -16.11 10.86
C GLY A 403 2.98 -15.72 10.06
N ALA A 404 3.35 -16.50 9.03
CA ALA A 404 4.48 -16.18 8.16
C ALA A 404 4.18 -14.96 7.27
N ALA A 405 3.03 -14.98 6.58
CA ALA A 405 2.57 -13.86 5.75
C ALA A 405 2.48 -12.56 6.56
N GLY A 406 1.97 -12.63 7.79
CA GLY A 406 1.87 -11.48 8.70
C GLY A 406 3.21 -10.92 9.17
N GLU A 407 4.26 -11.74 9.36
CA GLU A 407 5.62 -11.26 9.65
C GLU A 407 6.25 -10.57 8.43
N LEU A 408 6.13 -11.20 7.26
CA LEU A 408 6.65 -10.66 5.99
C LEU A 408 6.00 -9.31 5.65
N ALA A 409 4.66 -9.24 5.74
CA ALA A 409 3.88 -8.03 5.49
C ALA A 409 4.30 -6.87 6.41
N ARG A 410 4.42 -7.13 7.73
CA ARG A 410 4.78 -6.12 8.73
C ARG A 410 6.16 -5.51 8.49
N ARG A 411 7.09 -6.29 7.95
CA ARG A 411 8.47 -5.87 7.70
C ARG A 411 8.74 -5.43 6.26
N GLY A 412 7.69 -5.37 5.43
CA GLY A 412 7.79 -4.90 4.05
C GLY A 412 8.54 -5.87 3.12
N ILE A 413 8.59 -7.16 3.46
CA ILE A 413 9.13 -8.19 2.57
C ILE A 413 8.04 -8.60 1.59
N ASP A 414 8.36 -8.58 0.29
CA ASP A 414 7.43 -9.00 -0.75
C ASP A 414 7.13 -10.49 -0.58
N PHE A 415 5.88 -10.92 -0.71
CA PHE A 415 5.57 -12.35 -0.70
C PHE A 415 4.44 -12.73 -1.64
N THR A 416 4.53 -13.96 -2.15
CA THR A 416 3.48 -14.60 -2.95
C THR A 416 3.26 -16.00 -2.40
N ALA A 417 1.99 -16.38 -2.23
CA ALA A 417 1.61 -17.67 -1.69
C ALA A 417 0.59 -18.37 -2.60
N GLY A 418 0.80 -19.66 -2.90
CA GLY A 418 -0.21 -20.47 -3.59
C GLY A 418 -1.48 -20.62 -2.74
N MET A 419 -1.29 -20.93 -1.46
CA MET A 419 -2.34 -20.99 -0.46
C MET A 419 -1.78 -20.50 0.87
N ILE A 420 -2.56 -19.69 1.58
CA ILE A 420 -2.25 -19.33 2.96
C ILE A 420 -3.20 -20.07 3.90
N VAL A 421 -2.61 -20.81 4.84
CA VAL A 421 -3.30 -21.65 5.82
C VAL A 421 -3.18 -21.08 7.23
N PRO A 422 -4.08 -21.41 8.19
CA PRO A 422 -3.98 -20.87 9.54
C PRO A 422 -2.66 -21.16 10.25
N ARG A 423 -2.09 -22.34 10.02
CA ARG A 423 -0.82 -22.82 10.61
C ARG A 423 -0.23 -23.96 9.78
N ILE A 424 1.09 -24.14 9.84
CA ILE A 424 1.76 -25.32 9.28
C ILE A 424 1.66 -26.48 10.28
N LEU A 425 1.19 -27.63 9.82
CA LEU A 425 1.12 -28.85 10.64
C LEU A 425 2.43 -29.62 10.61
N ASN A 426 2.66 -30.43 11.64
CA ASN A 426 3.78 -31.37 11.69
C ASN A 426 3.64 -32.47 10.63
N HIS A 427 4.66 -33.30 10.45
CA HIS A 427 4.66 -34.37 9.45
C HIS A 427 3.53 -35.40 9.65
N ALA A 428 3.05 -35.57 10.89
CA ALA A 428 1.93 -36.44 11.24
C ALA A 428 0.55 -35.81 10.96
N GLY A 429 0.49 -34.51 10.63
CA GLY A 429 -0.75 -33.78 10.36
C GLY A 429 -1.68 -33.60 11.55
N ASN A 430 -1.22 -33.88 12.78
CA ASN A 430 -2.07 -33.94 13.97
C ASN A 430 -1.88 -32.75 14.93
N ASP A 431 -0.81 -31.97 14.77
CA ASP A 431 -0.46 -30.84 15.61
C ASP A 431 0.35 -29.81 14.80
N SER A 432 0.55 -28.62 15.36
CA SER A 432 1.34 -27.54 14.76
C SER A 432 2.81 -27.94 14.66
N CYS A 433 3.49 -27.45 13.62
CA CYS A 433 4.92 -27.65 13.42
C CYS A 433 5.72 -27.23 14.66
N PRO A 434 6.69 -28.02 15.15
CA PRO A 434 7.52 -27.66 16.31
C PRO A 434 8.20 -26.29 16.17
N PHE A 435 8.65 -25.95 14.95
CA PHE A 435 9.28 -24.66 14.68
C PHE A 435 8.28 -23.48 14.70
N GLU A 436 7.01 -23.71 14.36
CA GLU A 436 5.99 -22.67 14.54
C GLU A 436 5.73 -22.40 16.02
N LYS A 437 5.66 -23.44 16.84
CA LYS A 437 5.48 -23.29 18.30
C LYS A 437 6.66 -22.56 18.93
N LEU A 438 7.88 -22.93 18.54
CA LEU A 438 9.12 -22.32 19.03
C LEU A 438 9.16 -20.80 18.80
N THR A 439 8.61 -20.33 17.67
CA THR A 439 8.69 -18.93 17.25
C THR A 439 7.41 -18.14 17.52
N MET A 440 6.44 -18.72 18.22
CA MET A 440 5.13 -18.10 18.44
C MET A 440 5.23 -16.77 19.21
N ASP A 441 6.10 -16.73 20.21
CA ASP A 441 6.29 -15.58 21.11
C ASP A 441 7.57 -14.78 20.81
N ILE A 442 8.36 -15.21 19.82
CA ILE A 442 9.59 -14.52 19.40
C ILE A 442 9.25 -13.50 18.32
N THR A 443 9.64 -12.25 18.53
CA THR A 443 9.40 -11.14 17.58
C THR A 443 10.69 -10.61 16.95
N ASP A 444 11.82 -10.80 17.61
CA ASP A 444 13.15 -10.45 17.10
C ASP A 444 13.67 -11.56 16.16
N PRO A 445 14.03 -11.25 14.90
CA PRO A 445 14.48 -12.25 13.95
C PRO A 445 15.83 -12.89 14.33
N GLY A 446 16.73 -12.13 14.98
CA GLY A 446 18.01 -12.63 15.47
C GLY A 446 17.86 -13.60 16.64
N GLU A 447 16.97 -13.30 17.58
CA GLU A 447 16.57 -14.23 18.65
C GLU A 447 15.93 -15.50 18.05
N ALA A 448 15.05 -15.35 17.06
CA ALA A 448 14.41 -16.47 16.39
C ALA A 448 15.44 -17.34 15.67
N PHE A 449 16.42 -16.75 14.96
CA PHE A 449 17.51 -17.46 14.32
C PHE A 449 18.29 -18.30 15.34
N CYS A 450 18.69 -17.72 16.47
CA CYS A 450 19.39 -18.43 17.54
C CYS A 450 18.57 -19.61 18.07
N ALA A 451 17.28 -19.41 18.37
CA ALA A 451 16.40 -20.46 18.88
C ALA A 451 16.19 -21.59 17.86
N ILE A 452 15.93 -21.24 16.60
CA ILE A 452 15.74 -22.21 15.50
C ILE A 452 17.01 -23.03 15.29
N ARG A 453 18.19 -22.38 15.29
CA ARG A 453 19.48 -23.07 15.12
C ARG A 453 19.70 -24.09 16.23
N ALA A 454 19.55 -23.68 17.48
CA ALA A 454 19.77 -24.54 18.63
C ALA A 454 18.83 -25.76 18.60
N PHE A 455 17.55 -25.53 18.28
CA PHE A 455 16.55 -26.61 18.19
C PHE A 455 16.79 -27.55 17.00
N ALA A 456 17.16 -27.02 15.83
CA ALA A 456 17.35 -27.82 14.61
C ALA A 456 18.64 -28.68 14.64
N LEU A 457 19.67 -28.20 15.34
CA LEU A 457 20.97 -28.86 15.49
C LEU A 457 21.08 -29.74 16.75
N GLY A 458 20.10 -29.69 17.64
CA GLY A 458 20.10 -30.48 18.88
C GLY A 458 21.06 -29.94 19.94
N GLU A 459 21.25 -28.62 19.97
CA GLU A 459 22.05 -27.91 21.00
C GLU A 459 21.24 -27.63 22.29
N VAL A 460 20.00 -28.15 22.37
CA VAL A 460 19.06 -28.01 23.49
C VAL A 460 18.58 -29.37 23.97
#